data_AF-A0A6M2AFC8-F1
#
_entry.id   AF-A0A6M2AFC8-F1
#
_cell.length_a   1.000
_cell.length_b   1.000
_cell.length_c   1.000
_cell.angle_alpha   90.00
_cell.angle_beta   90.00
_cell.angle_gamma   90.00
#
_symmetry.space_group_name_H-M   'P 1'
#
loop_
_entity.id
_entity.type
_entity.pdbx_description
1 polymer ?
#
loop_
_entity_poly.entity_id
_entity_poly.type
_entity_poly.pdbx_seq_one_letter_code
_entity_poly.pdbx_strand_id
1 'polypeptide(L)'
;MKETIYVITNYENKKKPLDERFLKSEKNYIYYLIDKKIPEVLTNKRCFIECDLDPLLYEAGKKDFGEWSFLLAEEKYSFCEYPFFMISSRFYEKNKWLLNSIDYYWNDLFKLLKKYSFGFFPSYDRPIRWVSFSNWEKKIKREEWKFRFFPFTSDTSNLIKEVFDLHLSNEVKHSSDLFCNYIGFNSRDDLLEYVNFYKPLINYFFDDKYQLKTNLTKYIRHNVYPAHNPKEKIFTYILEAISHLYFYKNNKKFFALHYDGFYEIDEKNKKIKKLSKFNLSLNLRLQRFYEWQKVKFHTESSWPFFKNNMKKIGQKFFIN
;
A
#
# COMPACT_ATOMS: atom_id res chain seq x y z
N MET A 1 3.14 25.53 9.09
CA MET A 1 2.40 24.65 8.16
C MET A 1 1.76 23.52 8.95
N LYS A 2 0.50 23.20 8.67
CA LYS A 2 -0.28 22.19 9.39
C LYS A 2 0.01 20.81 8.78
N GLU A 3 0.26 19.82 9.63
CA GLU A 3 0.41 18.43 9.22
C GLU A 3 -0.95 17.85 8.82
N THR A 4 -1.06 17.30 7.61
CA THR A 4 -2.38 16.95 7.02
C THR A 4 -2.46 15.48 6.61
N ILE A 5 -3.60 14.85 6.88
CA ILE A 5 -3.83 13.45 6.54
C ILE A 5 -5.07 13.33 5.66
N TYR A 6 -4.90 12.91 4.42
CA TYR A 6 -5.97 12.68 3.47
C TYR A 6 -6.53 11.27 3.61
N VAL A 7 -7.79 11.17 4.02
CA VAL A 7 -8.51 9.90 4.15
C VAL A 7 -9.32 9.65 2.87
N ILE A 8 -8.85 8.71 2.05
CA ILE A 8 -9.52 8.31 0.81
C ILE A 8 -10.64 7.34 1.15
N THR A 9 -11.86 7.65 0.70
CA THR A 9 -13.04 6.85 1.00
C THR A 9 -13.97 6.69 -0.19
N ASN A 10 -14.75 5.61 -0.17
CA ASN A 10 -15.83 5.32 -1.10
C ASN A 10 -16.99 4.74 -0.26
N TYR A 11 -17.73 5.65 0.36
CA TYR A 11 -18.74 5.38 1.38
C TYR A 11 -20.05 4.86 0.76
N GLU A 12 -20.52 5.48 -0.32
CA GLU A 12 -21.83 5.17 -0.92
C GLU A 12 -21.87 3.76 -1.53
N ASN A 13 -20.80 3.36 -2.22
CA ASN A 13 -20.76 2.06 -2.90
C ASN A 13 -20.64 0.89 -1.91
N LYS A 14 -19.98 1.10 -0.76
CA LYS A 14 -19.70 0.00 0.19
C LYS A 14 -20.66 -0.07 1.36
N LYS A 15 -21.45 0.98 1.64
CA LYS A 15 -22.34 1.10 2.81
C LYS A 15 -21.68 0.70 4.14
N LYS A 16 -20.35 0.81 4.21
CA LYS A 16 -19.59 0.50 5.44
C LYS A 16 -19.36 1.80 6.20
N PRO A 17 -19.60 1.82 7.53
CA PRO A 17 -19.33 3.00 8.32
C PRO A 17 -17.85 3.35 8.27
N LEU A 18 -17.55 4.65 8.32
CA LEU A 18 -16.19 5.14 8.50
C LEU A 18 -15.67 4.70 9.87
N ASP A 19 -14.38 4.37 9.93
CA ASP A 19 -13.76 3.98 11.19
C ASP A 19 -13.80 5.16 12.19
N GLU A 20 -14.41 4.93 13.36
CA GLU A 20 -14.62 5.96 14.37
C GLU A 20 -13.31 6.63 14.82
N ARG A 21 -12.18 5.93 14.70
CA ARG A 21 -10.86 6.50 15.01
C ARG A 21 -10.54 7.73 14.18
N PHE A 22 -10.98 7.77 12.91
CA PHE A 22 -10.80 8.97 12.09
C PHE A 22 -11.75 10.09 12.49
N LEU A 23 -12.99 9.75 12.88
CA LEU A 23 -14.02 10.73 13.21
C LEU A 23 -13.75 11.43 14.55
N LYS A 24 -13.29 10.66 15.55
CA LYS A 24 -13.06 11.09 16.94
C LYS A 24 -11.68 11.71 17.17
N SER A 25 -10.75 11.57 16.23
CA SER A 25 -9.40 12.12 16.38
C SER A 25 -9.36 13.64 16.25
N GLU A 26 -8.47 14.27 17.01
CA GLU A 26 -8.16 15.71 16.93
C GLU A 26 -7.17 16.05 15.81
N LYS A 27 -6.64 15.03 15.10
CA LYS A 27 -5.69 15.24 14.00
C LYS A 27 -6.39 15.84 12.77
N ASN A 28 -5.61 16.49 11.92
CA ASN A 28 -6.11 17.17 10.72
C ASN A 28 -6.43 16.18 9.60
N TYR A 29 -7.53 15.45 9.74
CA TYR A 29 -8.04 14.59 8.69
C TYR A 29 -8.88 15.39 7.69
N ILE A 30 -8.51 15.29 6.42
CA ILE A 30 -9.28 15.79 5.28
C ILE A 30 -9.77 14.59 4.49
N TYR A 31 -11.04 14.55 4.13
CA TYR A 31 -11.63 13.39 3.47
C TYR A 31 -11.67 13.59 1.96
N TYR A 32 -11.08 12.66 1.22
CA TYR A 32 -11.17 12.62 -0.23
C TYR A 32 -12.18 11.56 -0.63
N LEU A 33 -13.30 12.00 -1.18
CA LEU A 33 -14.49 11.18 -1.44
C LEU A 33 -14.50 10.74 -2.91
N ILE A 34 -14.36 9.43 -3.13
CA ILE A 34 -14.69 8.74 -4.40
C ILE A 34 -16.19 8.41 -4.39
N ASP A 35 -17.00 9.39 -3.97
CA ASP A 35 -18.45 9.37 -3.89
C ASP A 35 -18.97 10.61 -4.64
N LYS A 36 -20.29 10.71 -4.88
CA LYS A 36 -20.85 11.92 -5.51
C LYS A 36 -21.35 12.95 -4.51
N LYS A 37 -21.40 12.60 -3.22
CA LYS A 37 -21.96 13.44 -2.16
C LYS A 37 -21.20 13.26 -0.86
N ILE A 38 -21.26 14.28 0.01
CA ILE A 38 -20.72 14.21 1.36
C ILE A 38 -21.69 13.41 2.24
N PRO A 39 -21.25 12.31 2.88
CA PRO A 39 -22.05 11.60 3.88
C PRO A 39 -22.35 12.49 5.08
N GLU A 40 -23.52 12.30 5.71
CA GLU A 40 -23.95 13.09 6.88
C GLU A 40 -22.91 13.11 8.02
N VAL A 41 -22.24 11.98 8.26
CA VAL A 41 -21.19 11.84 9.28
C VAL A 41 -19.95 12.71 9.02
N LEU A 42 -19.81 13.26 7.81
CA LEU A 42 -18.71 14.12 7.37
C LEU A 42 -19.12 15.57 7.11
N THR A 43 -20.38 15.96 7.31
CA THR A 43 -20.87 17.32 7.00
C THR A 43 -20.05 18.44 7.67
N ASN A 44 -19.55 18.18 8.88
CA ASN A 44 -18.71 19.12 9.64
C ASN A 44 -17.20 18.88 9.47
N LYS A 45 -16.80 18.06 8.50
CA LYS A 45 -15.41 17.73 8.22
C LYS A 45 -15.03 18.33 6.87
N ARG A 46 -13.74 18.65 6.71
CA ARG A 46 -13.22 19.15 5.44
C ARG A 46 -13.16 18.01 4.43
N CYS A 47 -13.81 18.18 3.29
CA CYS A 47 -13.96 17.14 2.28
C CYS A 47 -13.62 17.67 0.88
N PHE A 48 -13.14 16.78 0.01
CA PHE A 48 -13.03 16.97 -1.43
C PHE A 48 -13.84 15.86 -2.12
N ILE A 49 -14.67 16.22 -3.10
CA ILE A 49 -15.41 15.25 -3.92
C ILE A 49 -14.67 15.10 -5.24
N GLU A 50 -14.22 13.90 -5.56
CA GLU A 50 -13.42 13.64 -6.77
C GLU A 50 -14.19 14.02 -8.04
N CYS A 51 -15.49 13.69 -8.10
CA CYS A 51 -16.34 14.02 -9.26
C CYS A 51 -16.48 15.53 -9.49
N ASP A 52 -16.37 16.35 -8.44
CA ASP A 52 -16.46 17.81 -8.55
C ASP A 52 -15.12 18.41 -9.01
N LEU A 53 -14.00 17.75 -8.69
CA LEU A 53 -12.67 18.14 -9.17
C LEU A 53 -12.49 17.75 -10.65
N ASP A 54 -12.77 16.48 -10.97
CA ASP A 54 -12.57 15.94 -12.31
C ASP A 54 -13.46 14.70 -12.57
N PRO A 55 -14.56 14.87 -13.34
CA PRO A 55 -15.44 13.76 -13.70
C PRO A 55 -14.74 12.64 -14.46
N LEU A 56 -13.70 12.93 -15.26
CA LEU A 56 -12.97 11.90 -16.02
C LEU A 56 -12.09 11.05 -15.09
N LEU A 57 -11.37 11.70 -14.17
CA LEU A 57 -10.59 10.98 -13.16
C LEU A 57 -11.48 10.21 -12.20
N TYR A 58 -12.67 10.72 -11.85
CA TYR A 58 -13.65 10.00 -11.05
C TYR A 58 -14.04 8.65 -11.69
N GLU A 59 -14.41 8.67 -12.96
CA GLU A 59 -14.79 7.45 -13.68
C GLU A 59 -13.60 6.49 -13.81
N ALA A 60 -12.41 7.00 -14.11
CA ALA A 60 -11.18 6.20 -14.19
C ALA A 60 -10.77 5.61 -12.83
N GLY A 61 -10.90 6.40 -11.76
CA GLY A 61 -10.63 6.02 -10.36
C GLY A 61 -11.51 4.87 -9.89
N LYS A 62 -12.81 4.95 -10.21
CA LYS A 62 -13.78 3.89 -9.89
C LYS A 62 -13.46 2.56 -10.58
N LYS A 63 -12.96 2.61 -11.82
CA LYS A 63 -12.77 1.43 -12.66
C LYS A 63 -11.38 0.81 -12.53
N ASP A 64 -10.33 1.62 -12.72
CA ASP A 64 -8.98 1.13 -13.00
C ASP A 64 -7.93 1.64 -12.00
N PHE A 65 -7.97 2.93 -11.63
CA PHE A 65 -6.90 3.55 -10.84
C PHE A 65 -7.03 3.34 -9.33
N GLY A 66 -8.26 3.23 -8.80
CA GLY A 66 -8.48 3.15 -7.36
C GLY A 66 -7.94 4.39 -6.65
N GLU A 67 -7.22 4.20 -5.55
CA GLU A 67 -6.63 5.28 -4.75
C GLU A 67 -5.58 6.13 -5.51
N TRP A 68 -5.11 5.70 -6.68
CA TRP A 68 -4.19 6.50 -7.53
C TRP A 68 -4.84 7.71 -8.20
N SER A 69 -6.16 7.70 -8.36
CA SER A 69 -6.93 8.84 -8.86
C SER A 69 -6.68 10.11 -8.04
N PHE A 70 -6.51 9.97 -6.72
CA PHE A 70 -6.10 11.05 -5.82
C PHE A 70 -4.79 11.73 -6.26
N LEU A 71 -3.77 10.95 -6.62
CA LEU A 71 -2.46 11.49 -7.01
C LEU A 71 -2.52 12.22 -8.35
N LEU A 72 -3.32 11.70 -9.29
CA LEU A 72 -3.55 12.34 -10.59
C LEU A 72 -4.39 13.61 -10.47
N ALA A 73 -5.38 13.61 -9.57
CA ALA A 73 -6.13 14.81 -9.25
C ALA A 73 -5.23 15.86 -8.59
N GLU A 74 -4.35 15.46 -7.66
CA GLU A 74 -3.44 16.41 -7.02
C GLU A 74 -2.43 17.00 -8.01
N GLU A 75 -1.89 16.19 -8.91
CA GLU A 75 -1.01 16.67 -9.99
C GLU A 75 -1.68 17.79 -10.81
N LYS A 76 -2.97 17.61 -11.15
CA LYS A 76 -3.73 18.52 -12.02
C LYS A 76 -4.28 19.75 -11.29
N TYR A 77 -4.75 19.61 -10.05
CA TYR A 77 -5.52 20.65 -9.35
C TYR A 77 -4.80 21.27 -8.15
N SER A 78 -3.72 20.67 -7.65
CA SER A 78 -2.90 21.22 -6.56
C SER A 78 -3.71 21.60 -5.30
N PHE A 79 -4.57 20.69 -4.84
CA PHE A 79 -5.48 20.91 -3.71
C PHE A 79 -4.88 20.48 -2.37
N CYS A 80 -3.74 19.79 -2.36
CA CYS A 80 -3.14 19.24 -1.16
C CYS A 80 -2.35 20.27 -0.33
N GLU A 81 -2.40 20.10 0.99
CA GLU A 81 -1.56 20.84 1.95
C GLU A 81 -0.36 19.99 2.36
N TYR A 82 0.86 20.47 2.09
CA TYR A 82 2.09 19.76 2.39
C TYR A 82 2.71 20.16 3.74
N PRO A 83 3.39 19.23 4.45
CA PRO A 83 3.53 17.81 4.13
C PRO A 83 2.23 17.05 4.41
N PHE A 84 1.97 15.98 3.66
CA PHE A 84 0.79 15.15 3.88
C PHE A 84 1.06 13.65 3.84
N PHE A 85 0.11 12.91 4.41
CA PHE A 85 -0.07 11.48 4.19
C PHE A 85 -1.44 11.20 3.57
N MET A 86 -1.53 10.32 2.59
CA MET A 86 -2.80 9.73 2.19
C MET A 86 -2.99 8.38 2.88
N ILE A 87 -4.23 7.99 3.15
CA ILE A 87 -4.58 6.73 3.81
C ILE A 87 -6.02 6.33 3.45
N SER A 88 -6.36 5.04 3.41
CA SER A 88 -7.77 4.64 3.20
C SER A 88 -8.59 4.76 4.48
N SER A 89 -9.87 5.09 4.35
CA SER A 89 -10.87 4.96 5.42
C SER A 89 -10.98 3.55 6.01
N ARG A 90 -10.46 2.53 5.31
CA ARG A 90 -10.42 1.13 5.76
C ARG A 90 -9.06 0.69 6.28
N PHE A 91 -8.13 1.61 6.53
CA PHE A 91 -6.76 1.30 6.92
C PHE A 91 -6.67 0.36 8.12
N TYR A 92 -7.38 0.67 9.20
CA TYR A 92 -7.32 -0.15 10.40
C TYR A 92 -8.05 -1.50 10.28
N GLU A 93 -9.06 -1.61 9.41
CA GLU A 93 -9.71 -2.88 9.10
C GLU A 93 -8.73 -3.85 8.40
N LYS A 94 -7.89 -3.30 7.51
CA LYS A 94 -6.94 -4.07 6.70
C LYS A 94 -5.62 -4.38 7.44
N ASN A 95 -5.29 -3.62 8.48
CA ASN A 95 -4.02 -3.73 9.23
C ASN A 95 -4.25 -4.16 10.67
N LYS A 96 -4.62 -5.43 10.87
CA LYS A 96 -4.91 -5.96 12.21
C LYS A 96 -3.65 -6.14 13.05
N TRP A 97 -2.48 -6.21 12.41
CA TRP A 97 -1.20 -6.26 13.11
C TRP A 97 -0.74 -4.88 13.54
N LEU A 98 -1.39 -3.78 13.18
CA LEU A 98 -1.03 -2.47 13.71
C LEU A 98 -1.49 -2.31 15.16
N LEU A 99 -1.05 -1.24 15.81
CA LEU A 99 -1.65 -0.82 17.07
C LEU A 99 -3.08 -0.31 16.82
N ASN A 100 -3.89 -0.27 17.88
CA ASN A 100 -5.29 0.15 17.79
C ASN A 100 -5.46 1.54 17.19
N SER A 101 -4.50 2.45 17.38
CA SER A 101 -4.47 3.74 16.70
C SER A 101 -3.02 4.13 16.42
N ILE A 102 -2.79 4.86 15.34
CA ILE A 102 -1.49 5.48 15.05
C ILE A 102 -1.44 6.96 15.45
N ASP A 103 -2.47 7.47 16.13
CA ASP A 103 -2.57 8.90 16.43
C ASP A 103 -1.39 9.44 17.24
N TYR A 104 -0.85 8.63 18.15
CA TYR A 104 0.33 8.94 18.96
C TYR A 104 1.63 9.03 18.15
N TYR A 105 1.64 8.51 16.93
CA TYR A 105 2.83 8.43 16.08
C TYR A 105 2.85 9.47 14.96
N TRP A 106 1.79 10.26 14.75
CA TRP A 106 1.75 11.24 13.65
C TRP A 106 2.90 12.24 13.70
N ASN A 107 3.26 12.73 14.89
CA ASN A 107 4.36 13.69 15.02
C ASN A 107 5.70 13.07 14.54
N ASP A 108 5.96 11.81 14.91
CA ASP A 108 7.13 11.07 14.45
C ASP A 108 7.06 10.78 12.94
N LEU A 109 5.88 10.43 12.42
CA LEU A 109 5.64 10.20 11.00
C LEU A 109 5.97 11.43 10.16
N PHE A 110 5.49 12.60 10.55
CA PHE A 110 5.77 13.85 9.84
C PHE A 110 7.22 14.31 10.02
N LYS A 111 7.84 14.07 11.18
CA LYS A 111 9.28 14.29 11.37
C LYS A 111 10.12 13.43 10.43
N LEU A 112 9.78 12.15 10.29
CA LEU A 112 10.44 11.24 9.36
C LEU A 112 10.14 11.61 7.90
N LEU A 113 8.92 12.05 7.59
CA LEU A 113 8.56 12.50 6.25
C LEU A 113 9.40 13.69 5.81
N LYS A 114 9.61 14.67 6.68
CA LYS A 114 10.52 15.81 6.43
C LYS A 114 11.96 15.37 6.18
N LYS A 115 12.40 14.27 6.79
CA LYS A 115 13.77 13.75 6.64
C LYS A 115 13.97 12.97 5.33
N TYR A 116 13.01 12.15 4.93
CA TYR A 116 13.15 11.22 3.79
C TYR A 116 12.37 11.64 2.54
N SER A 117 11.61 12.72 2.61
CA SER A 117 10.64 13.21 1.60
C SER A 117 9.44 12.29 1.31
N PHE A 118 9.60 10.98 1.52
CA PHE A 118 8.60 9.95 1.26
C PHE A 118 8.41 9.04 2.47
N GLY A 119 7.15 8.73 2.78
CA GLY A 119 6.78 7.83 3.86
C GLY A 119 5.71 6.84 3.45
N PHE A 120 5.84 5.57 3.84
CA PHE A 120 4.88 4.53 3.50
C PHE A 120 4.18 3.92 4.72
N PHE A 121 2.89 3.60 4.54
CA PHE A 121 2.06 2.83 5.46
C PHE A 121 1.63 1.51 4.86
N PRO A 122 1.59 0.42 5.64
CA PRO A 122 1.09 -0.85 5.16
C PRO A 122 -0.39 -0.73 4.76
N SER A 123 -0.78 -1.14 3.55
CA SER A 123 -2.22 -1.22 3.23
C SER A 123 -2.88 -2.49 3.75
N TYR A 124 -2.10 -3.52 4.06
CA TYR A 124 -2.51 -4.82 4.64
C TYR A 124 -1.40 -5.37 5.54
N ASP A 125 -1.74 -6.35 6.37
CA ASP A 125 -0.79 -7.14 7.18
C ASP A 125 0.32 -7.79 6.30
N ARG A 126 1.51 -7.18 6.28
CA ARG A 126 2.67 -7.58 5.44
C ARG A 126 3.97 -7.69 6.23
N PRO A 127 4.78 -8.74 6.03
CA PRO A 127 6.07 -8.83 6.70
C PRO A 127 7.07 -7.82 6.14
N ILE A 128 7.91 -7.24 7.01
CA ILE A 128 9.08 -6.50 6.55
C ILE A 128 10.19 -7.46 6.08
N ARG A 129 10.39 -7.55 4.77
CA ARG A 129 11.39 -8.42 4.15
C ARG A 129 11.76 -7.97 2.74
N TRP A 130 12.78 -8.61 2.18
CA TRP A 130 13.11 -8.52 0.76
C TRP A 130 12.44 -9.64 -0.03
N VAL A 131 11.79 -9.30 -1.14
CA VAL A 131 11.37 -10.23 -2.18
C VAL A 131 12.42 -10.22 -3.27
N SER A 132 12.79 -11.39 -3.79
CA SER A 132 13.75 -11.50 -4.89
C SER A 132 13.01 -11.69 -6.22
N PHE A 133 13.33 -10.84 -7.20
CA PHE A 133 12.90 -10.97 -8.59
C PHE A 133 13.71 -12.03 -9.36
N SER A 134 14.84 -12.50 -8.82
CA SER A 134 15.62 -13.54 -9.51
C SER A 134 14.98 -14.91 -9.33
N ASN A 135 14.61 -15.55 -10.44
CA ASN A 135 13.98 -16.88 -10.51
C ASN A 135 12.66 -17.00 -9.73
N TRP A 136 11.92 -15.89 -9.55
CA TRP A 136 10.69 -15.88 -8.76
C TRP A 136 9.65 -16.88 -9.31
N GLU A 137 9.53 -17.04 -10.63
CA GLU A 137 8.63 -18.01 -11.29
C GLU A 137 8.91 -19.47 -10.91
N LYS A 138 10.19 -19.82 -10.73
CA LYS A 138 10.58 -21.18 -10.27
C LYS A 138 10.37 -21.32 -8.77
N LYS A 139 10.69 -20.27 -8.01
CA LYS A 139 10.56 -20.26 -6.55
C LYS A 139 9.10 -20.25 -6.10
N ILE A 140 8.19 -19.64 -6.84
CA ILE A 140 6.79 -19.51 -6.44
C ILE A 140 6.09 -20.85 -6.25
N LYS A 141 6.46 -21.84 -7.08
CA LYS A 141 5.94 -23.21 -6.98
C LYS A 141 6.42 -23.94 -5.71
N ARG A 142 7.54 -23.51 -5.12
CA ARG A 142 8.18 -24.14 -3.95
C ARG A 142 8.02 -23.35 -2.66
N GLU A 143 7.86 -22.03 -2.78
CA GLU A 143 7.86 -21.06 -1.68
C GLU A 143 6.69 -20.09 -1.82
N GLU A 144 5.49 -20.60 -2.12
CA GLU A 144 4.30 -19.80 -2.47
C GLU A 144 4.04 -18.66 -1.47
N TRP A 145 4.18 -18.93 -0.17
CA TRP A 145 4.02 -17.93 0.89
C TRP A 145 4.94 -16.70 0.75
N LYS A 146 6.16 -16.87 0.20
CA LYS A 146 7.10 -15.75 -0.03
C LYS A 146 6.64 -14.80 -1.12
N PHE A 147 5.82 -15.31 -2.02
CA PHE A 147 5.31 -14.59 -3.18
C PHE A 147 3.77 -14.50 -3.15
N ARG A 148 3.17 -14.75 -1.98
CA ARG A 148 1.72 -14.69 -1.75
C ARG A 148 1.16 -13.30 -2.06
N PHE A 149 1.99 -12.28 -1.93
CA PHE A 149 1.62 -10.90 -2.21
C PHE A 149 2.34 -10.34 -3.42
N PHE A 150 2.84 -11.24 -4.28
CA PHE A 150 3.56 -10.91 -5.49
C PHE A 150 2.62 -11.16 -6.68
N PRO A 151 1.91 -10.13 -7.15
CA PRO A 151 0.83 -10.32 -8.11
C PRO A 151 1.32 -10.36 -9.55
N PHE A 152 2.63 -10.31 -9.83
CA PHE A 152 3.16 -10.10 -11.19
C PHE A 152 3.34 -11.40 -11.98
N THR A 153 3.25 -11.32 -13.30
CA THR A 153 3.54 -12.38 -14.28
C THR A 153 4.87 -12.10 -14.98
N SER A 154 5.31 -13.02 -15.86
CA SER A 154 6.43 -12.78 -16.78
C SER A 154 6.20 -11.52 -17.63
N ASP A 155 4.95 -11.29 -18.05
CA ASP A 155 4.57 -10.14 -18.89
C ASP A 155 4.76 -8.82 -18.15
N THR A 156 4.62 -8.78 -16.82
CA THR A 156 4.93 -7.58 -16.03
C THR A 156 6.42 -7.24 -16.13
N SER A 157 7.31 -8.24 -16.15
CA SER A 157 8.74 -8.00 -16.31
C SER A 157 9.07 -7.45 -17.70
N ASN A 158 8.41 -7.96 -18.74
CA ASN A 158 8.58 -7.47 -20.11
C ASN A 158 8.09 -6.03 -20.26
N LEU A 159 6.92 -5.72 -19.68
CA LEU A 159 6.38 -4.36 -19.62
C LEU A 159 7.33 -3.37 -18.93
N ILE A 160 7.93 -3.76 -17.80
CA ILE A 160 8.86 -2.89 -17.08
C ILE A 160 10.11 -2.63 -17.92
N LYS A 161 10.61 -3.65 -18.63
CA LYS A 161 11.71 -3.48 -19.57
C LYS A 161 11.33 -2.52 -20.71
N GLU A 162 10.16 -2.70 -21.30
CA GLU A 162 9.68 -1.87 -22.41
C GLU A 162 9.49 -0.40 -22.02
N VAL A 163 8.88 -0.15 -20.85
CA VAL A 163 8.49 1.21 -20.42
C VAL A 163 9.63 1.94 -19.71
N PHE A 164 10.47 1.23 -18.95
CA PHE A 164 11.47 1.85 -18.08
C PHE A 164 12.92 1.52 -18.42
N ASP A 165 13.14 0.65 -19.42
CA ASP A 165 14.43 0.07 -19.80
C ASP A 165 15.14 -0.60 -18.62
N LEU A 166 14.38 -1.36 -17.81
CA LEU A 166 14.89 -2.06 -16.64
C LEU A 166 14.47 -3.53 -16.63
N HIS A 167 15.44 -4.42 -16.47
CA HIS A 167 15.20 -5.84 -16.35
C HIS A 167 15.16 -6.28 -14.87
N LEU A 168 13.96 -6.58 -14.36
CA LEU A 168 13.76 -6.91 -12.93
C LEU A 168 14.66 -8.04 -12.42
N SER A 169 14.92 -9.08 -13.22
CA SER A 169 15.75 -10.21 -12.79
C SER A 169 17.26 -9.92 -12.74
N ASN A 170 17.74 -8.92 -13.49
CA ASN A 170 19.17 -8.68 -13.72
C ASN A 170 19.65 -7.42 -13.01
N GLU A 171 18.83 -6.38 -12.96
CA GLU A 171 19.24 -5.07 -12.45
C GLU A 171 18.65 -4.80 -11.06
N VAL A 172 17.32 -4.88 -10.95
CA VAL A 172 16.60 -4.53 -9.71
C VAL A 172 16.75 -5.66 -8.68
N LYS A 173 16.72 -6.93 -9.10
CA LYS A 173 16.94 -8.20 -8.36
C LYS A 173 16.11 -8.45 -7.10
N HIS A 174 15.70 -7.41 -6.39
CA HIS A 174 14.92 -7.43 -5.17
C HIS A 174 14.07 -6.16 -5.03
N SER A 175 13.03 -6.26 -4.21
CA SER A 175 12.25 -5.12 -3.72
C SER A 175 11.84 -5.40 -2.29
N SER A 176 11.65 -4.38 -1.47
CA SER A 176 11.00 -4.58 -0.17
C SER A 176 9.57 -5.09 -0.37
N ASP A 177 9.08 -5.97 0.49
CA ASP A 177 7.69 -6.52 0.45
C ASP A 177 6.67 -5.51 1.01
N LEU A 178 6.89 -4.24 0.67
CA LEU A 178 6.11 -3.08 1.07
C LEU A 178 5.23 -2.61 -0.10
N PHE A 179 4.89 -3.53 -1.01
CA PHE A 179 3.93 -3.30 -2.08
C PHE A 179 2.55 -2.94 -1.51
N CYS A 180 1.76 -2.18 -2.26
CA CYS A 180 0.45 -1.71 -1.80
C CYS A 180 0.58 -0.87 -0.52
N ASN A 181 1.22 0.29 -0.55
CA ASN A 181 1.30 1.12 0.64
C ASN A 181 0.67 2.48 0.38
N TYR A 182 -0.02 3.00 1.39
CA TYR A 182 -0.37 4.41 1.35
C TYR A 182 0.90 5.23 1.53
N ILE A 183 0.98 6.37 0.86
CA ILE A 183 2.21 7.16 0.77
C ILE A 183 1.99 8.57 1.35
N GLY A 184 3.05 9.17 1.85
CA GLY A 184 3.11 10.59 2.17
C GLY A 184 4.21 11.28 1.41
N PHE A 185 4.02 12.58 1.21
CA PHE A 185 4.92 13.46 0.47
C PHE A 185 5.23 14.69 1.31
N ASN A 186 6.50 15.04 1.37
CA ASN A 186 6.94 16.22 2.10
C ASN A 186 6.62 17.52 1.36
N SER A 187 6.69 17.51 0.02
CA SER A 187 6.43 18.67 -0.83
C SER A 187 5.67 18.28 -2.10
N ARG A 188 5.13 19.31 -2.79
CA ARG A 188 4.47 19.11 -4.10
C ARG A 188 5.45 18.60 -5.14
N ASP A 189 6.67 19.08 -5.13
CA ASP A 189 7.71 18.64 -6.07
C ASP A 189 8.02 17.14 -5.87
N ASP A 190 8.05 16.66 -4.63
CA ASP A 190 8.20 15.22 -4.34
C ASP A 190 7.07 14.38 -4.94
N LEU A 191 5.82 14.87 -4.85
CA LEU A 191 4.66 14.21 -5.48
C LEU A 191 4.74 14.24 -7.00
N LEU A 192 5.06 15.40 -7.59
CA LEU A 192 5.16 15.52 -9.05
C LEU A 192 6.26 14.63 -9.61
N GLU A 193 7.42 14.57 -8.96
CA GLU A 193 8.50 13.67 -9.36
C GLU A 193 8.04 12.21 -9.30
N TYR A 194 7.34 11.84 -8.22
CA TYR A 194 6.78 10.51 -8.07
C TYR A 194 5.75 10.22 -9.16
N VAL A 195 4.75 11.07 -9.39
CA VAL A 195 3.71 10.86 -10.42
C VAL A 195 4.31 10.84 -11.84
N ASN A 196 5.28 11.71 -12.13
CA ASN A 196 5.95 11.76 -13.43
C ASN A 196 6.70 10.46 -13.75
N PHE A 197 7.26 9.79 -12.74
CA PHE A 197 7.84 8.46 -12.94
C PHE A 197 6.82 7.44 -13.48
N TYR A 198 5.53 7.57 -13.13
CA TYR A 198 4.49 6.64 -13.57
C TYR A 198 3.84 7.01 -14.90
N LYS A 199 3.98 8.25 -15.38
CA LYS A 199 3.35 8.73 -16.62
C LYS A 199 3.61 7.84 -17.84
N PRO A 200 4.84 7.35 -18.09
CA PRO A 200 5.06 6.44 -19.21
C PRO A 200 4.19 5.18 -19.15
N LEU A 201 4.00 4.62 -17.95
CA LEU A 201 3.15 3.43 -17.78
C LEU A 201 1.66 3.76 -17.96
N ILE A 202 1.20 4.90 -17.41
CA ILE A 202 -0.18 5.34 -17.57
C ILE A 202 -0.48 5.57 -19.06
N ASN A 203 0.40 6.28 -19.76
CA ASN A 203 0.28 6.56 -21.18
C ASN A 203 0.42 5.30 -22.04
N TYR A 204 1.06 4.24 -21.55
CA TYR A 204 1.09 2.95 -22.25
C TYR A 204 -0.31 2.31 -22.26
N PHE A 205 -0.98 2.25 -21.10
CA PHE A 205 -2.26 1.55 -20.97
C PHE A 205 -3.49 2.39 -21.28
N PHE A 206 -3.42 3.70 -21.10
CA PHE A 206 -4.58 4.58 -21.18
C PHE A 206 -4.38 5.68 -22.22
N ASP A 207 -5.48 6.15 -22.80
CA ASP A 207 -5.50 7.37 -23.60
C ASP A 207 -5.53 8.63 -22.71
N ASP A 208 -5.58 9.78 -23.37
CA ASP A 208 -5.71 11.12 -22.79
C ASP A 208 -7.04 11.36 -22.04
N LYS A 209 -8.01 10.46 -22.18
CA LYS A 209 -9.29 10.43 -21.44
C LYS A 209 -9.33 9.33 -20.38
N TYR A 210 -8.19 8.72 -20.08
CA TYR A 210 -8.07 7.59 -19.15
C TYR A 210 -8.88 6.35 -19.56
N GLN A 211 -9.16 6.17 -20.85
CA GLN A 211 -9.75 4.95 -21.37
C GLN A 211 -8.68 3.91 -21.66
N LEU A 212 -8.97 2.67 -21.26
CA LEU A 212 -8.04 1.56 -21.40
C LEU A 212 -7.86 1.15 -22.86
N LYS A 213 -6.62 1.18 -23.35
CA LYS A 213 -6.21 0.80 -24.72
C LYS A 213 -5.76 -0.66 -24.84
N THR A 214 -5.41 -1.30 -23.72
CA THR A 214 -4.78 -2.63 -23.72
C THR A 214 -5.30 -3.49 -22.58
N ASN A 215 -5.46 -4.79 -22.83
CA ASN A 215 -5.91 -5.72 -21.80
C ASN A 215 -4.86 -5.89 -20.68
N LEU A 216 -5.28 -5.61 -19.44
CA LEU A 216 -4.43 -5.67 -18.24
C LEU A 216 -4.28 -7.09 -17.65
N THR A 217 -5.17 -8.03 -17.97
CA THR A 217 -5.28 -9.31 -17.24
C THR A 217 -4.02 -10.16 -17.33
N LYS A 218 -3.28 -10.10 -18.44
CA LYS A 218 -2.04 -10.88 -18.63
C LYS A 218 -0.89 -10.47 -17.70
N TYR A 219 -0.93 -9.25 -17.14
CA TYR A 219 0.14 -8.72 -16.30
C TYR A 219 -0.02 -9.06 -14.82
N ILE A 220 -1.15 -9.64 -14.39
CA ILE A 220 -1.41 -9.92 -12.98
C ILE A 220 -1.86 -11.37 -12.79
N ARG A 221 -1.32 -12.03 -11.78
CA ARG A 221 -1.66 -13.41 -11.41
C ARG A 221 -3.03 -13.45 -10.73
N HIS A 222 -3.98 -14.14 -11.33
CA HIS A 222 -5.37 -14.24 -10.85
C HIS A 222 -5.58 -15.05 -9.55
N ASN A 223 -4.58 -15.81 -9.08
CA ASN A 223 -4.68 -16.70 -7.91
C ASN A 223 -3.91 -16.19 -6.68
N VAL A 224 -3.52 -14.92 -6.65
CA VAL A 224 -2.71 -14.33 -5.58
C VAL A 224 -3.65 -13.71 -4.55
N TYR A 225 -4.03 -14.52 -3.55
CA TYR A 225 -4.92 -14.19 -2.41
C TYR A 225 -6.43 -14.06 -2.76
N PRO A 226 -7.34 -14.83 -2.09
CA PRO A 226 -8.79 -14.82 -2.34
C PRO A 226 -9.56 -13.62 -1.73
N ALA A 227 -8.89 -12.54 -1.33
CA ALA A 227 -9.53 -11.38 -0.67
C ALA A 227 -9.94 -10.27 -1.64
N HIS A 228 -9.56 -10.39 -2.91
CA HIS A 228 -9.84 -9.39 -3.93
C HIS A 228 -10.40 -10.11 -5.15
N ASN A 229 -11.56 -9.64 -5.61
CA ASN A 229 -12.15 -10.10 -6.86
C ASN A 229 -11.15 -9.75 -7.97
N PRO A 230 -10.52 -10.72 -8.66
CA PRO A 230 -9.44 -10.50 -9.62
C PRO A 230 -9.85 -9.68 -10.86
N LYS A 231 -11.12 -9.24 -10.92
CA LYS A 231 -11.70 -8.38 -11.94
C LYS A 231 -11.67 -6.88 -11.59
N GLU A 232 -11.34 -6.50 -10.36
CA GLU A 232 -11.35 -5.11 -9.91
C GLU A 232 -9.93 -4.55 -9.78
N LYS A 233 -9.67 -3.36 -10.35
CA LYS A 233 -8.46 -2.55 -10.14
C LYS A 233 -7.12 -3.25 -10.51
N ILE A 234 -7.10 -3.99 -11.63
CA ILE A 234 -5.90 -4.69 -12.11
C ILE A 234 -4.71 -3.73 -12.28
N PHE A 235 -4.98 -2.50 -12.75
CA PHE A 235 -3.94 -1.51 -12.97
C PHE A 235 -3.26 -1.07 -11.66
N THR A 236 -4.01 -0.93 -10.56
CA THR A 236 -3.44 -0.60 -9.24
C THR A 236 -2.35 -1.61 -8.83
N TYR A 237 -2.53 -2.90 -9.10
CA TYR A 237 -1.49 -3.90 -8.81
C TYR A 237 -0.23 -3.70 -9.65
N ILE A 238 -0.36 -3.32 -10.92
CA ILE A 238 0.80 -3.00 -11.76
C ILE A 238 1.54 -1.78 -11.21
N LEU A 239 0.81 -0.75 -10.77
CA LEU A 239 1.39 0.45 -10.15
C LEU A 239 2.14 0.13 -8.85
N GLU A 240 1.65 -0.81 -8.07
CA GLU A 240 2.33 -1.30 -6.86
C GLU A 240 3.61 -2.08 -7.21
N ALA A 241 3.66 -2.77 -8.35
CA ALA A 241 4.87 -3.44 -8.83
C ALA A 241 6.06 -2.51 -8.98
N ILE A 242 5.77 -1.33 -9.50
CA ILE A 242 6.78 -0.36 -9.90
C ILE A 242 6.98 0.75 -8.85
N SER A 243 6.24 0.75 -7.73
CA SER A 243 6.36 1.79 -6.71
C SER A 243 7.72 1.88 -6.06
N HIS A 244 8.36 0.73 -5.89
CA HIS A 244 9.71 0.65 -5.36
C HIS A 244 10.78 0.92 -6.43
N LEU A 245 10.41 0.80 -7.71
CA LEU A 245 11.32 1.05 -8.83
C LEU A 245 11.73 2.51 -8.92
N TYR A 246 10.82 3.43 -8.58
CA TYR A 246 11.12 4.87 -8.48
C TYR A 246 12.31 5.11 -7.53
N PHE A 247 12.26 4.55 -6.32
CA PHE A 247 13.31 4.71 -5.31
C PHE A 247 14.62 4.06 -5.73
N TYR A 248 14.54 2.86 -6.33
CA TYR A 248 15.70 2.17 -6.86
C TYR A 248 16.39 2.98 -7.98
N LYS A 249 15.62 3.46 -8.97
CA LYS A 249 16.15 4.18 -10.15
C LYS A 249 16.75 5.53 -9.77
N ASN A 250 16.12 6.24 -8.85
CA ASN A 250 16.56 7.56 -8.41
C ASN A 250 17.53 7.54 -7.21
N ASN A 251 17.93 6.35 -6.74
CA ASN A 251 18.79 6.18 -5.55
C ASN A 251 18.25 6.92 -4.31
N LYS A 252 16.92 6.95 -4.16
CA LYS A 252 16.24 7.60 -3.04
C LYS A 252 15.92 6.58 -1.96
N LYS A 253 16.08 7.02 -0.71
CA LYS A 253 15.60 6.28 0.45
C LYS A 253 14.21 6.78 0.81
N PHE A 254 13.43 5.92 1.44
CA PHE A 254 12.17 6.30 2.05
C PHE A 254 12.08 5.69 3.45
N PHE A 255 11.12 6.18 4.24
CA PHE A 255 10.80 5.53 5.50
C PHE A 255 9.48 4.79 5.41
N ALA A 256 9.34 3.73 6.19
CA ALA A 256 8.12 2.94 6.29
C ALA A 256 7.71 2.77 7.75
N LEU A 257 6.42 2.93 8.00
CA LEU A 257 5.78 2.43 9.22
C LEU A 257 5.61 0.91 9.08
N HIS A 258 5.94 0.17 10.13
CA HIS A 258 5.59 -1.24 10.26
C HIS A 258 5.02 -1.49 11.66
N TYR A 259 4.50 -2.68 11.89
CA TYR A 259 3.75 -3.03 13.10
C TYR A 259 4.52 -2.89 14.40
N ASP A 260 5.85 -2.93 14.34
CA ASP A 260 6.75 -2.92 15.49
C ASP A 260 7.74 -1.76 15.49
N GLY A 261 7.56 -0.77 14.61
CA GLY A 261 8.35 0.45 14.60
C GLY A 261 8.46 1.10 13.22
N PHE A 262 9.42 2.02 13.10
CA PHE A 262 9.73 2.73 11.85
C PHE A 262 11.02 2.21 11.26
N TYR A 263 11.11 2.25 9.93
CA TYR A 263 12.20 1.68 9.16
C TYR A 263 12.64 2.64 8.07
N GLU A 264 13.96 2.75 7.85
CA GLU A 264 14.55 3.30 6.62
C GLU A 264 14.74 2.16 5.62
N ILE A 265 14.30 2.40 4.38
CA ILE A 265 14.42 1.46 3.28
C ILE A 265 15.31 2.06 2.20
N ASP A 266 16.30 1.28 1.78
CA ASP A 266 17.22 1.59 0.69
C ASP A 266 17.13 0.44 -0.32
N GLU A 267 16.29 0.63 -1.33
CA GLU A 267 16.03 -0.33 -2.41
C GLU A 267 17.31 -0.62 -3.21
N LYS A 268 18.11 0.42 -3.49
CA LYS A 268 19.32 0.29 -4.31
C LYS A 268 20.35 -0.62 -3.66
N ASN A 269 20.56 -0.45 -2.35
CA ASN A 269 21.57 -1.20 -1.59
C ASN A 269 21.01 -2.41 -0.84
N LYS A 270 19.72 -2.73 -0.98
CA LYS A 270 19.06 -3.83 -0.27
C LYS A 270 19.18 -3.72 1.26
N LYS A 271 19.02 -2.51 1.83
CA LYS A 271 19.13 -2.28 3.27
C LYS A 271 17.79 -1.88 3.89
N ILE A 272 17.47 -2.53 5.01
CA ILE A 272 16.35 -2.17 5.90
C ILE A 272 16.95 -1.86 7.25
N LYS A 273 16.87 -0.61 7.69
CA LYS A 273 17.37 -0.18 9.00
C LYS A 273 16.21 0.21 9.89
N LYS A 274 16.07 -0.46 11.04
CA LYS A 274 15.09 -0.05 12.05
C LYS A 274 15.52 1.27 12.70
N LEU A 275 14.63 2.26 12.70
CA LEU A 275 14.87 3.60 13.22
C LEU A 275 14.44 3.74 14.67
N SER A 276 13.27 3.20 15.00
CA SER A 276 12.83 3.05 16.39
C SER A 276 11.84 1.89 16.51
N LYS A 277 11.55 1.48 17.74
CA LYS A 277 10.73 0.32 18.06
C LYS A 277 9.49 0.74 18.85
N PHE A 278 8.36 0.15 18.55
CA PHE A 278 7.16 0.29 19.37
C PHE A 278 7.25 -0.52 20.65
N ASN A 279 6.77 0.05 21.74
CA ASN A 279 6.64 -0.65 23.01
C ASN A 279 5.43 -1.61 22.97
N LEU A 280 5.62 -2.75 22.30
CA LEU A 280 4.60 -3.80 22.21
C LEU A 280 4.71 -4.74 23.41
N SER A 281 3.56 -5.06 24.03
CA SER A 281 3.47 -6.11 25.05
C SER A 281 3.88 -7.47 24.50
N LEU A 282 4.33 -8.38 25.37
CA LEU A 282 4.72 -9.73 24.97
C LEU A 282 3.55 -10.47 24.32
N ASN A 283 2.35 -10.34 24.88
CA ASN A 283 1.12 -10.97 24.36
C ASN A 283 0.83 -10.54 22.92
N LEU A 284 0.94 -9.24 22.62
CA LEU A 284 0.70 -8.73 21.28
C LEU A 284 1.77 -9.20 20.28
N ARG A 285 3.04 -9.32 20.71
CA ARG A 285 4.11 -9.89 19.88
C ARG A 285 3.86 -11.35 19.56
N LEU A 286 3.47 -12.15 20.56
CA LEU A 286 3.16 -13.58 20.40
C LEU A 286 1.93 -13.78 19.50
N GLN A 287 0.88 -12.99 19.68
CA GLN A 287 -0.31 -13.03 18.83
C GLN A 287 0.03 -12.74 17.37
N ARG A 288 0.82 -11.69 17.09
CA ARG A 288 1.25 -11.35 15.72
C ARG A 288 2.13 -12.43 15.11
N PHE A 289 3.04 -12.99 15.90
CA PHE A 289 3.86 -14.12 15.46
C PHE A 289 2.99 -15.34 15.11
N TYR A 290 1.99 -15.66 15.95
CA TYR A 290 1.05 -16.74 15.70
C TYR A 290 0.27 -16.54 14.40
N GLU A 291 -0.32 -15.36 14.20
CA GLU A 291 -1.05 -15.04 12.96
C GLU A 291 -0.13 -15.10 11.72
N TRP A 292 1.12 -14.65 11.84
CA TRP A 292 2.09 -14.76 10.75
C TRP A 292 2.40 -16.22 10.39
N GLN A 293 2.62 -17.08 11.40
CA GLN A 293 2.80 -18.51 11.18
C GLN A 293 1.56 -19.11 10.51
N LYS A 294 0.37 -18.76 11.02
CA LYS A 294 -0.91 -19.21 10.47
C LYS A 294 -1.03 -18.92 8.97
N VAL A 295 -0.69 -17.70 8.58
CA VAL A 295 -0.68 -17.25 7.17
C VAL A 295 0.30 -18.06 6.34
N LYS A 296 1.52 -18.28 6.82
CA LYS A 296 2.55 -19.08 6.14
C LYS A 296 2.08 -20.52 5.88
N PHE A 297 1.57 -21.18 6.92
CA PHE A 297 1.13 -22.58 6.85
C PHE A 297 -0.18 -22.81 6.08
N HIS A 298 -1.04 -21.80 5.93
CA HIS A 298 -2.21 -21.92 5.06
C HIS A 298 -1.84 -21.88 3.58
N THR A 299 -0.68 -21.30 3.23
CA THR A 299 -0.18 -21.20 1.85
C THR A 299 0.88 -22.22 1.49
N GLU A 300 1.41 -22.94 2.47
CA GLU A 300 2.23 -24.13 2.25
C GLU A 300 1.34 -25.35 2.54
N SER A 301 1.42 -26.44 1.78
CA SER A 301 0.48 -27.59 1.80
C SER A 301 0.47 -28.43 3.11
N SER A 302 0.86 -27.85 4.26
CA SER A 302 1.15 -28.51 5.53
C SER A 302 0.16 -28.17 6.68
N TRP A 303 -0.94 -27.47 6.38
CA TRP A 303 -1.95 -27.00 7.35
C TRP A 303 -2.53 -28.08 8.32
N PRO A 304 -2.84 -29.33 7.88
CA PRO A 304 -3.43 -30.33 8.78
C PRO A 304 -2.50 -30.76 9.92
N PHE A 305 -1.18 -30.80 9.68
CA PHE A 305 -0.20 -31.29 10.66
C PHE A 305 0.07 -30.27 11.77
N PHE A 306 -0.02 -28.97 11.45
CA PHE A 306 0.29 -27.88 12.38
C PHE A 306 -0.87 -27.55 13.32
N LYS A 307 -2.13 -27.70 12.88
CA LYS A 307 -3.33 -27.46 13.71
C LYS A 307 -3.33 -28.28 15.00
N ASN A 308 -2.79 -29.51 14.96
CA ASN A 308 -2.68 -30.41 16.11
C ASN A 308 -1.54 -30.06 17.07
N ASN A 309 -0.42 -29.50 16.57
CA ASN A 309 0.72 -29.12 17.40
C ASN A 309 0.59 -27.70 18.00
N MET A 310 -0.03 -26.76 17.29
CA MET A 310 -0.26 -25.41 17.83
C MET A 310 -1.42 -25.33 18.81
N LYS A 311 -2.44 -26.20 18.71
CA LYS A 311 -3.45 -26.33 19.78
C LYS A 311 -2.79 -26.64 21.13
N LYS A 312 -1.76 -27.49 21.14
CA LYS A 312 -1.00 -27.86 22.34
C LYS A 312 -0.13 -26.72 22.87
N ILE A 313 0.40 -25.86 21.99
CA ILE A 313 1.21 -24.69 22.39
C ILE A 313 0.31 -23.54 22.85
N GLY A 314 -0.78 -23.25 22.13
CA GLY A 314 -1.74 -22.20 22.48
C GLY A 314 -2.46 -22.45 23.82
N GLN A 315 -2.80 -23.72 24.13
CA GLN A 315 -3.37 -24.08 25.44
C GLN A 315 -2.40 -23.86 26.60
N LYS A 316 -1.08 -23.86 26.36
CA LYS A 316 -0.05 -23.60 27.39
C LYS A 316 0.24 -22.12 27.63
N PHE A 317 -0.14 -21.23 26.72
CA PHE A 317 0.19 -19.80 26.79
C PHE A 317 -1.03 -18.86 26.92
N PHE A 318 -2.25 -19.35 26.64
CA PHE A 318 -3.47 -18.52 26.65
C PHE A 318 -4.55 -19.03 27.63
N ILE A 319 -4.21 -20.00 28.50
CA ILE A 319 -5.00 -20.35 29.69
C ILE A 319 -4.11 -20.01 30.88
N ASN A 320 -4.12 -18.73 31.25
CA ASN A 320 -3.95 -18.18 32.60
C ASN A 320 -4.22 -16.67 32.51
#